data_AF-A0A1G1TFI0-F1
#
_entry.id   AF-A0A1G1TFI0-F1
#
_cell.length_a   1.000
_cell.length_b   1.000
_cell.length_c   1.000
_cell.angle_alpha   90.00
_cell.angle_beta   90.00
_cell.angle_gamma   90.00
#
_symmetry.space_group_name_H-M   'P 1'
#
loop_
_entity.id
_entity.type
_entity.pdbx_description
1 polymer ?
#
loop_
_entity_poly.entity_id
_entity_poly.type
_entity_poly.pdbx_seq_one_letter_code
_entity_poly.pdbx_strand_id
1 'polypeptide(L)' 'MVVDDGSKDYTAVVVARFADPHLCYYPKQNAERGAARNYDLAHAQDEYVIFLDSDDRFYPKHLATLYAKTLVHLIRLGC' A
#
# COMPACT_ATOMS: atom_id res chain seq x y z
N MET A 1 0.28 4.43 0.71
CA MET A 1 0.56 5.07 -0.59
C MET A 1 -0.42 4.56 -1.63
N VAL A 2 -0.74 5.36 -2.64
CA VAL A 2 -1.57 4.95 -3.79
C VAL A 2 -0.77 5.21 -5.06
N VAL A 3 -0.31 4.14 -5.71
CA VAL A 3 0.37 4.23 -7.01
C VAL A 3 -0.65 3.98 -8.10
N ASP A 4 -0.95 5.02 -8.88
CA ASP A 4 -1.87 4.94 -10.02
C ASP A 4 -1.09 4.65 -11.30
N ASP A 5 -1.28 3.43 -11.81
CA ASP A 5 -0.57 2.92 -13.00
C ASP A 5 -1.25 3.34 -14.31
N GLY A 6 -1.56 4.63 -14.44
CA GLY A 6 -2.06 5.23 -15.66
C GLY A 6 -3.56 5.04 -15.88
N SER A 7 -4.36 5.09 -14.81
CA SER A 7 -5.82 5.13 -14.91
C SER A 7 -6.29 6.26 -15.83
N LYS A 8 -7.30 5.95 -16.65
CA LYS A 8 -7.92 6.88 -17.60
C LYS A 8 -9.30 7.37 -17.16
N ASP A 9 -9.73 6.93 -15.98
CA ASP A 9 -11.01 7.27 -15.39
C ASP A 9 -10.84 8.33 -14.28
N TYR A 10 -11.82 8.41 -13.38
CA TYR A 10 -11.82 9.38 -12.30
C TYR A 10 -11.01 8.94 -11.07
N THR A 11 -10.14 7.93 -11.16
CA THR A 11 -9.33 7.44 -10.03
C THR A 11 -8.63 8.58 -9.30
N ALA A 12 -7.91 9.45 -10.02
CA ALA A 12 -7.22 10.61 -9.43
C ALA A 12 -8.17 11.55 -8.66
N VAL A 13 -9.37 11.79 -9.21
CA VAL A 13 -10.39 12.65 -8.60
C VAL A 13 -10.96 12.00 -7.34
N VAL A 14 -11.15 10.68 -7.34
CA VAL A 14 -11.63 9.93 -6.18
C VAL A 14 -10.59 9.96 -5.06
N VAL A 15 -9.32 9.70 -5.37
CA VAL A 15 -8.23 9.73 -4.37
C VAL A 15 -8.08 11.12 -3.76
N ALA A 16 -8.19 12.19 -4.56
CA ALA A 16 -8.10 13.57 -4.07
C ALA A 16 -9.21 13.98 -3.07
N ARG A 17 -10.30 13.20 -2.96
CA ARG A 17 -11.37 13.46 -1.97
C ARG A 17 -11.02 12.97 -0.56
N PHE A 18 -9.98 12.16 -0.41
CA PHE A 18 -9.53 11.67 0.90
C PHE A 18 -8.60 12.72 1.54
N ALA A 19 -9.11 13.40 2.57
CA ALA A 19 -8.32 14.33 3.38
C ALA A 19 -7.57 13.57 4.50
N ASP A 20 -6.58 12.77 4.11
CA ASP A 20 -5.72 12.01 5.03
C ASP A 20 -4.25 12.45 4.84
N PRO A 21 -3.59 13.02 5.86
CA PRO A 21 -2.20 13.46 5.75
C PRO A 21 -1.20 12.33 5.53
N HIS A 22 -1.58 11.07 5.78
CA HIS A 22 -0.76 9.89 5.54
C HIS A 22 -0.94 9.33 4.12
N LEU A 23 -1.89 9.85 3.34
CA LEU A 23 -2.12 9.42 1.97
C LEU A 23 -1.20 10.17 1.00
N CYS A 24 -0.25 9.43 0.42
CA CYS A 24 0.56 9.89 -0.71
C CYS A 24 0.05 9.26 -2.01
N TYR A 25 -0.24 10.08 -3.02
CA TYR A 25 -0.70 9.66 -4.35
C TYR A 25 0.39 9.87 -5.41
N TYR A 26 0.68 8.82 -6.17
CA TYR A 26 1.74 8.79 -7.20
C TYR A 26 1.18 8.31 -8.55
N PRO A 27 0.81 9.22 -9.45
CA PRO A 27 0.45 8.85 -10.82
C PRO A 27 1.70 8.53 -11.65
N LYS A 28 1.63 7.47 -12.46
CA LYS A 28 2.68 7.11 -13.43
C LYS A 28 2.10 6.64 -14.75
N GLN A 29 2.92 6.56 -15.79
CA GLN A 29 2.54 5.93 -17.06
C GLN A 29 2.32 4.42 -16.86
N ASN A 30 1.25 3.86 -17.44
CA ASN A 30 0.94 2.43 -17.34
C ASN A 30 2.14 1.53 -17.66
N ALA A 31 2.48 0.62 -16.74
CA ALA A 31 3.55 -0.37 -16.89
C ALA A 31 3.22 -1.70 -16.18
N GLU A 32 1.94 -1.96 -15.94
CA GLU A 32 1.38 -3.10 -15.23
C GLU A 32 1.63 -3.11 -13.70
N ARG A 33 0.80 -3.88 -13.00
CA ARG A 33 0.73 -3.94 -11.53
C ARG A 33 2.06 -4.18 -10.82
N GLY A 34 2.94 -4.99 -11.43
CA GLY A 34 4.26 -5.30 -10.86
C GLY A 34 5.16 -4.08 -10.82
N ALA A 35 5.14 -3.26 -11.87
CA ALA A 35 5.89 -2.02 -11.91
C ALA A 35 5.37 -0.99 -10.89
N ALA A 36 4.05 -0.94 -10.68
CA ALA A 36 3.44 -0.09 -9.65
C ALA A 36 3.90 -0.49 -8.24
N ARG A 37 3.89 -1.80 -7.92
CA ARG A 37 4.38 -2.32 -6.62
C ARG A 37 5.87 -2.07 -6.41
N ASN A 38 6.68 -2.22 -7.46
CA ASN A 38 8.11 -1.91 -7.38
C ASN A 38 8.38 -0.42 -7.20
N TYR A 39 7.58 0.44 -7.85
CA TYR A 39 7.64 1.88 -7.65
C TYR A 39 7.32 2.23 -6.19
N ASP A 40 6.28 1.61 -5.62
CA ASP A 40 5.92 1.77 -4.20
C ASP A 40 7.08 1.38 -3.27
N LEU A 41 7.65 0.19 -3.47
CA LEU A 41 8.79 -0.31 -2.68
C LEU A 41 10.03 0.60 -2.75
N ALA A 42 10.29 1.23 -3.89
CA ALA A 42 11.42 2.15 -4.04
C ALA A 42 11.24 3.46 -3.26
N HIS A 43 10.00 3.81 -2.88
CA HIS A 43 9.68 5.02 -2.12
C HIS A 43 9.32 4.73 -0.65
N ALA A 44 9.07 3.47 -0.30
CA ALA A 44 8.79 3.04 1.06
C ALA A 44 10.02 3.28 1.96
N GLN A 45 9.80 3.90 3.12
CA GLN A 45 10.86 4.21 4.09
C GLN A 45 10.69 3.45 5.42
N ASP A 46 9.55 2.78 5.59
CA ASP A 46 9.17 2.11 6.83
C ASP A 46 9.62 0.64 6.85
N GLU A 47 9.63 0.05 8.06
CA GLU A 47 10.09 -1.33 8.31
C GLU A 47 9.21 -2.40 7.66
N TYR A 48 7.91 -2.12 7.46
CA TYR A 48 6.95 -3.07 6.93
C TYR A 48 6.20 -2.49 5.74
N VAL A 49 6.05 -3.29 4.69
CA VAL A 49 5.23 -2.99 3.51
C VAL A 49 4.15 -4.06 3.35
N ILE A 50 2.93 -3.62 3.03
CA ILE A 50 1.82 -4.50 2.67
C ILE A 50 1.16 -3.98 1.40
N PHE A 51 0.81 -4.90 0.49
CA PHE A 51 0.05 -4.56 -0.71
C PHE A 51 -1.45 -4.80 -0.48
N LEU A 52 -2.27 -3.87 -0.95
CA LEU A 52 -3.72 -3.99 -1.03
C LEU A 52 -4.15 -3.61 -2.45
N ASP A 53 -4.80 -4.52 -3.16
CA ASP A 53 -5.33 -4.24 -4.49
C ASP A 53 -6.56 -3.31 -4.38
N SER A 54 -6.79 -2.46 -5.40
CA SER A 54 -7.76 -1.35 -5.33
C SER A 54 -9.23 -1.80 -5.35
N ASP A 55 -9.48 -3.07 -5.71
CA ASP A 55 -10.77 -3.74 -5.68
C ASP A 55 -11.03 -4.51 -4.37
N ASP A 56 -10.07 -4.51 -3.44
CA ASP A 56 -10.15 -5.23 -2.18
C ASP A 56 -10.28 -4.32 -0.95
N ARG A 57 -10.64 -4.94 0.18
CA ARG A 57 -10.70 -4.29 1.49
C ARG A 57 -10.18 -5.20 2.58
N PHE A 58 -9.48 -4.61 3.54
CA PHE A 58 -9.16 -5.31 4.78
C PHE A 58 -10.38 -5.43 5.70
N TYR A 59 -10.51 -6.59 6.35
CA TYR A 59 -11.44 -6.74 7.47
C TYR A 59 -10.99 -5.87 8.66
N PRO A 60 -11.93 -5.50 9.56
CA PRO A 60 -11.57 -4.88 10.82
C PRO A 60 -10.50 -5.70 11.55
N LYS A 61 -9.48 -5.03 12.07
CA LYS A 61 -8.33 -5.62 12.79
C LYS A 61 -7.36 -6.47 11.94
N HIS A 62 -7.50 -6.53 10.61
CA HIS A 62 -6.56 -7.28 9.77
C HIS A 62 -5.10 -6.87 10.00
N LEU A 63 -4.79 -5.57 9.89
CA LEU A 63 -3.44 -5.04 10.07
C LEU A 63 -2.90 -5.29 11.48
N ALA A 64 -3.70 -5.07 12.52
CA ALA A 64 -3.30 -5.34 13.91
C ALA A 64 -3.00 -6.83 14.15
N THR A 65 -3.81 -7.72 13.55
CA THR A 65 -3.62 -9.17 13.65
C THR A 65 -2.36 -9.62 12.92
N LEU A 66 -2.13 -9.08 11.72
CA LEU A 66 -0.94 -9.39 10.93
C LEU A 66 0.32 -8.92 11.66
N TYR A 67 0.34 -7.67 12.14
CA TYR A 67 1.45 -7.10 12.89
C TYR A 67 1.79 -7.92 14.14
N ALA A 68 0.79 -8.28 14.96
CA ALA A 68 1.00 -9.10 16.15
C ALA A 68 1.60 -10.48 15.82
N LYS A 69 1.17 -11.11 14.72
CA LYS A 69 1.73 -12.39 14.26
C LYS A 69 3.18 -12.24 13.78
N THR A 70 3.50 -11.15 13.08
CA THR A 70 4.86 -10.86 12.62
C THR A 70 5.81 -10.68 13.81
N LEU A 71 5.43 -9.90 14.84
CA LEU A 71 6.23 -9.71 16.05
C LEU A 71 6.53 -11.02 16.79
N VAL A 72 5.52 -11.89 16.94
CA VAL A 72 5.71 -13.21 17.57
C VAL A 72 6.73 -14.06 16.79
N HIS A 73 6.76 -13.93 15.47
CA HIS A 73 7.71 -14.65 14.64
C HIS A 73 9.13 -14.08 14.76
N LEU A 74 9.28 -12.75 14.74
CA LEU A 74 10.58 -12.09 14.90
C LEU A 74 11.25 -12.44 16.24
N ILE A 75 10.48 -12.39 17.35
CA ILE A 75 10.96 -12.81 18.68
C ILE A 75 11.41 -14.28 18.70
N ARG A 76 10.73 -15.16 17.95
CA ARG A 76 11.08 -16.58 17.85
C ARG A 76 12.31 -16.84 16.99
N LEU A 77 12.61 -15.96 16.05
CA LEU A 77 13.81 -16.03 15.20
C LEU A 77 15.05 -15.42 15.85
N GLY A 78 14.91 -14.80 17.03
CA GLY A 78 16.03 -14.18 17.75
C GLY A 78 16.55 -12.90 17.09
N CYS A 79 15.71 -12.25 16.29
CA CYS A 79 15.95 -10.92 15.74
C CYS A 79 15.39 -9.86 16.69
#